data_AF-A0A2E1NDK6-F1
#
_entry.id   AF-A0A2E1NDK6-F1
#
_cell.length_a   1.000
_cell.length_b   1.000
_cell.length_c   1.000
_cell.angle_alpha   90.00
_cell.angle_beta   90.00
_cell.angle_gamma   90.00
#
_symmetry.space_group_name_H-M   'P 1'
#
loop_
_entity.id
_entity.type
_entity.pdbx_description
1 polymer ?
#
loop_
_entity_poly.entity_id
_entity_poly.type
_entity_poly.pdbx_seq_one_letter_code
_entity_poly.pdbx_strand_id
1 'polypeptide(L)'
;MMLENKKVEILDTTLREGEQTPGVSFSINQKIKIAKLLDDTGVDFIELGHPIVSPDVYASIDQINQMELTSKKIVHSRLLKKDVQNVLDLDVPWIGLFIGTSNLCLKNKYQINKPKLLDLIERKIKYCKDKGLNVRFTAEDSSRTSIKFLMEIANLAQEAGADRFSFADTVGILTPKKTKELITLLKNELSIPIHIHCHNDFGLATANALAAIESGAQCVDTTVNGLGERCGLPPLAEIATILTILKNIKNNNWTLKFLKKLSDYIDEITDLKNNNLRPITGDHAFTHKAGLHVKSILKNPRSYEPVSPKIFNRKRKVIVDKYSGKQNLEYQLDRLGIKLSKSKINDLLLSIKSKPSITNWTDEKILSTIKNID
;
A
#
# COMPACT_ATOMS: atom_id res chain seq x y z
N MET A 1 -8.65 -22.73 -1.79
CA MET A 1 -7.40 -21.94 -1.93
C MET A 1 -6.65 -21.96 -0.61
N MET A 2 -5.31 -22.13 -0.59
CA MET A 2 -4.49 -22.32 0.63
C MET A 2 -4.52 -21.17 1.67
N LEU A 3 -5.24 -20.06 1.45
CA LEU A 3 -5.24 -18.88 2.31
C LEU A 3 -6.62 -18.47 2.89
N GLU A 4 -7.72 -19.11 2.47
CA GLU A 4 -9.10 -18.63 2.75
C GLU A 4 -9.40 -18.42 4.25
N ASN A 5 -8.76 -19.19 5.14
CA ASN A 5 -8.92 -19.11 6.59
C ASN A 5 -7.67 -18.61 7.34
N LYS A 6 -6.63 -18.13 6.65
CA LYS A 6 -5.44 -17.61 7.32
C LYS A 6 -5.71 -16.21 7.85
N LYS A 7 -5.28 -15.95 9.10
CA LYS A 7 -5.26 -14.60 9.66
C LYS A 7 -4.08 -13.83 9.05
N VAL A 8 -4.39 -12.87 8.19
CA VAL A 8 -3.44 -11.93 7.59
C VAL A 8 -3.90 -10.53 7.97
N GLU A 9 -2.94 -9.71 8.40
CA GLU A 9 -3.14 -8.33 8.84
C GLU A 9 -2.45 -7.37 7.84
N ILE A 10 -2.91 -6.13 7.77
CA ILE A 10 -2.24 -5.04 7.05
C ILE A 10 -1.79 -3.99 8.06
N LEU A 11 -0.51 -3.62 8.00
CA LEU A 11 0.03 -2.46 8.68
C LEU A 11 0.25 -1.37 7.64
N ASP A 12 -0.47 -0.27 7.75
CA ASP A 12 -0.18 0.90 6.92
C ASP A 12 0.83 1.82 7.61
N THR A 13 1.90 2.14 6.89
CA THR A 13 3.01 2.98 7.37
C THR A 13 3.10 4.29 6.57
N THR A 14 1.98 4.79 6.03
CA THR A 14 1.96 6.07 5.30
C THR A 14 2.41 7.24 6.17
N LEU A 15 2.04 7.23 7.45
CA LEU A 15 2.42 8.27 8.42
C LEU A 15 3.86 8.17 8.94
N ARG A 16 4.61 7.13 8.54
CA ARG A 16 6.01 6.95 8.91
C ARG A 16 6.88 6.79 7.67
N GLU A 17 6.82 5.65 6.99
CA GLU A 17 7.56 5.41 5.75
C GLU A 17 7.09 6.35 4.64
N GLY A 18 5.78 6.57 4.50
CA GLY A 18 5.26 7.40 3.42
C GLY A 18 5.77 8.85 3.47
N GLU A 19 6.02 9.39 4.65
CA GLU A 19 6.59 10.73 4.85
C GLU A 19 8.10 10.79 4.53
N GLN A 20 8.76 9.65 4.37
CA GLN A 20 10.14 9.60 3.85
C GLN A 20 10.21 9.70 2.32
N THR A 21 9.08 9.82 1.63
CA THR A 21 9.06 10.10 0.20
C THR A 21 9.64 11.49 -0.07
N PRO A 22 10.61 11.65 -1.00
CA PRO A 22 11.11 12.97 -1.37
C PRO A 22 10.00 13.93 -1.80
N GLY A 23 9.92 15.08 -1.13
CA GLY A 23 8.90 16.10 -1.39
C GLY A 23 7.59 15.94 -0.62
N VAL A 24 7.46 14.91 0.23
CA VAL A 24 6.27 14.70 1.07
C VAL A 24 6.52 15.15 2.50
N SER A 25 5.60 15.92 3.06
CA SER A 25 5.53 16.22 4.49
C SER A 25 4.09 16.55 4.85
N PHE A 26 3.58 16.00 5.95
CA PHE A 26 2.20 16.19 6.37
C PHE A 26 2.12 17.05 7.62
N SER A 27 1.28 18.08 7.58
CA SER A 27 0.85 18.80 8.78
C SER A 27 0.10 17.86 9.74
N ILE A 28 0.04 18.22 11.03
CA ILE A 28 -0.69 17.47 12.06
C ILE A 28 -2.15 17.19 11.63
N ASN A 29 -2.85 18.21 11.11
CA ASN A 29 -4.23 18.06 10.64
C ASN A 29 -4.35 17.09 9.46
N GLN A 30 -3.38 17.09 8.54
CA GLN A 30 -3.33 16.11 7.46
C GLN A 30 -3.09 14.70 8.01
N LYS A 31 -2.16 14.51 8.94
CA LYS A 31 -1.88 13.22 9.59
C LYS A 31 -3.12 12.65 10.29
N ILE A 32 -3.85 13.48 11.03
CA ILE A 32 -5.11 13.10 11.69
C ILE A 32 -6.15 12.65 10.65
N LYS A 33 -6.30 13.39 9.54
CA LYS A 33 -7.25 13.03 8.48
C LYS A 33 -6.85 11.74 7.77
N ILE A 34 -5.55 11.54 7.50
CA ILE A 34 -5.01 10.28 6.96
C ILE A 34 -5.31 9.11 7.90
N ALA A 35 -5.05 9.26 9.21
CA ALA A 35 -5.32 8.21 10.20
C ALA A 35 -6.79 7.79 10.22
N LYS A 36 -7.74 8.74 10.18
CA LYS A 36 -9.18 8.44 10.09
C LYS A 36 -9.53 7.70 8.81
N LEU A 37 -8.99 8.14 7.67
CA LEU A 37 -9.26 7.50 6.37
C LEU A 37 -8.63 6.10 6.28
N LEU A 38 -7.48 5.88 6.93
CA LEU A 38 -6.87 4.55 7.06
C LEU A 38 -7.77 3.64 7.91
N ASP A 39 -8.25 4.13 9.06
CA ASP A 39 -9.19 3.38 9.91
C ASP A 39 -10.49 3.04 9.15
N ASP A 40 -11.04 3.97 8.36
CA ASP A 40 -12.19 3.72 7.47
C ASP A 40 -11.92 2.55 6.50
N THR A 41 -10.68 2.39 6.02
CA THR A 41 -10.31 1.27 5.14
C THR A 41 -10.19 -0.07 5.89
N GLY A 42 -10.18 -0.06 7.22
CA GLY A 42 -10.13 -1.24 8.08
C GLY A 42 -8.76 -1.88 8.20
N VAL A 43 -7.66 -1.16 7.94
CA VAL A 43 -6.30 -1.69 8.17
C VAL A 43 -6.13 -2.11 9.63
N ASP A 44 -5.36 -3.17 9.88
CA ASP A 44 -5.22 -3.74 11.21
C ASP A 44 -4.30 -2.92 12.12
N PHE A 45 -3.27 -2.30 11.52
CA PHE A 45 -2.33 -1.41 12.19
C PHE A 45 -2.11 -0.12 11.41
N ILE A 46 -1.87 0.98 12.13
CA ILE A 46 -1.35 2.23 11.60
C ILE A 46 -0.05 2.55 12.34
N GLU A 47 1.06 2.65 11.59
CA GLU A 47 2.35 3.10 12.13
C GLU A 47 2.42 4.63 12.11
N LEU A 48 2.33 5.25 13.29
CA LEU A 48 2.01 6.67 13.45
C LEU A 48 3.18 7.62 13.17
N GLY A 49 4.41 7.11 13.09
CA GLY A 49 5.61 7.91 12.90
C GLY A 49 6.76 7.50 13.82
N HIS A 50 7.81 8.32 13.83
CA HIS A 50 8.97 8.19 14.71
C HIS A 50 9.13 9.48 15.53
N PRO A 51 8.79 9.48 16.83
CA PRO A 51 8.63 10.70 17.63
C PRO A 51 9.85 11.64 17.68
N ILE A 52 11.07 11.09 17.56
CA ILE A 52 12.30 11.88 17.65
C ILE A 52 12.60 12.72 16.40
N VAL A 53 11.90 12.47 15.28
CA VAL A 53 12.16 13.13 13.99
C VAL A 53 11.95 14.63 14.11
N SER A 54 10.82 15.07 14.68
CA SER A 54 10.49 16.48 14.85
C SER A 54 9.37 16.69 15.86
N PRO A 55 9.22 17.91 16.42
CA PRO A 55 8.13 18.22 17.36
C PRO A 55 6.72 18.02 16.78
N ASP A 56 6.51 18.29 15.49
CA ASP A 56 5.21 18.08 14.85
C ASP A 56 4.87 16.59 14.70
N VAL A 57 5.87 15.73 14.43
CA VAL A 57 5.68 14.28 14.40
C VAL A 57 5.27 13.79 15.77
N TYR A 58 5.98 14.19 16.84
CA TYR A 58 5.60 13.86 18.22
C TYR A 58 4.16 14.30 18.53
N ALA A 59 3.82 15.56 18.28
CA ALA A 59 2.50 16.11 18.56
C ALA A 59 1.38 15.41 17.74
N SER A 60 1.65 15.03 16.50
CA SER A 60 0.70 14.28 15.68
C SER A 60 0.44 12.88 16.22
N ILE A 61 1.48 12.18 16.71
CA ILE A 61 1.34 10.85 17.30
C ILE A 61 0.50 10.93 18.58
N ASP A 62 0.78 11.92 19.44
CA ASP A 62 0.02 12.15 20.67
C ASP A 62 -1.48 12.35 20.37
N GLN A 63 -1.80 13.28 19.47
CA GLN A 63 -3.19 13.57 19.09
C GLN A 63 -3.89 12.35 18.46
N ILE A 64 -3.22 11.59 17.60
CA ILE A 64 -3.81 10.39 16.99
C ILE A 64 -3.95 9.27 18.02
N ASN A 65 -3.05 9.17 19.00
CA ASN A 65 -3.15 8.17 20.07
C ASN A 65 -4.39 8.37 20.94
N GLN A 66 -4.83 9.61 21.15
CA GLN A 66 -6.06 9.92 21.90
C GLN A 66 -7.37 9.67 21.13
N MET A 67 -7.30 9.34 19.85
CA MET A 67 -8.49 9.10 19.03
C MET A 67 -9.02 7.67 19.16
N GLU A 68 -10.34 7.50 19.21
CA GLU A 68 -10.95 6.16 19.12
C GLU A 68 -10.88 5.65 17.68
N LEU A 69 -9.88 4.83 17.38
CA LEU A 69 -9.69 4.14 16.10
C LEU A 69 -9.81 2.63 16.33
N THR A 70 -10.34 1.92 15.33
CA THR A 70 -10.41 0.45 15.36
C THR A 70 -9.04 -0.17 15.10
N SER A 71 -8.24 0.44 14.23
CA SER A 71 -6.86 0.03 13.93
C SER A 71 -5.96 0.16 15.17
N LYS A 72 -5.07 -0.81 15.35
CA LYS A 72 -4.03 -0.74 16.37
C LYS A 72 -2.99 0.31 16.00
N LYS A 73 -2.50 1.04 16.99
CA LYS A 73 -1.51 2.10 16.80
C LYS A 73 -0.14 1.59 17.21
N ILE A 74 0.85 1.76 16.34
CA ILE A 74 2.24 1.40 16.59
C ILE A 74 3.16 2.58 16.30
N VAL A 75 4.19 2.76 17.12
CA VAL A 75 5.16 3.85 16.97
C VAL A 75 6.58 3.31 16.74
N HIS A 76 7.26 3.89 15.77
CA HIS A 76 8.59 3.47 15.35
C HIS A 76 9.68 4.02 16.27
N SER A 77 10.67 3.21 16.62
CA SER A 77 11.75 3.60 17.55
C SER A 77 13.06 2.89 17.25
N ARG A 78 14.17 3.63 17.35
CA ARG A 78 15.51 3.01 17.42
C ARG A 78 15.69 2.29 18.75
N LEU A 79 16.78 1.51 18.87
CA LEU A 79 17.16 0.83 20.11
C LEU A 79 17.86 1.77 21.12
N LEU A 80 17.45 3.04 21.16
CA LEU A 80 18.00 4.06 22.06
C LEU A 80 17.06 4.28 23.25
N LYS A 81 17.63 4.57 24.43
CA LYS A 81 16.81 4.80 25.64
C LYS A 81 15.88 6.00 25.48
N LYS A 82 16.37 7.09 24.87
CA LYS A 82 15.60 8.33 24.64
C LYS A 82 14.41 8.07 23.71
N ASP A 83 14.62 7.38 22.61
CA ASP A 83 13.57 7.06 21.64
C ASP A 83 12.46 6.20 22.28
N VAL A 84 12.83 5.16 23.03
CA VAL A 84 11.83 4.35 23.76
C VAL A 84 11.11 5.17 24.85
N GLN A 85 11.81 6.09 25.52
CA GLN A 85 11.16 6.95 26.51
C GLN A 85 10.08 7.81 25.87
N ASN A 86 10.33 8.42 24.71
CA ASN A 86 9.30 9.17 23.98
C ASN A 86 8.07 8.30 23.66
N VAL A 87 8.26 7.02 23.31
CA VAL A 87 7.14 6.11 23.04
C VAL A 87 6.32 5.83 24.31
N LEU A 88 7.00 5.64 25.45
CA LEU A 88 6.32 5.46 26.75
C LEU A 88 5.55 6.71 27.17
N ASP A 89 6.12 7.90 26.95
CA ASP A 89 5.49 9.17 27.30
C ASP A 89 4.24 9.46 26.45
N LEU A 90 4.14 8.87 25.26
CA LEU A 90 2.98 8.96 24.36
C LEU A 90 1.87 7.95 24.71
N ASP A 91 2.10 7.04 25.65
CA ASP A 91 1.17 5.97 26.09
C ASP A 91 0.57 5.16 24.93
N VAL A 92 1.41 4.83 23.94
CA VAL A 92 0.99 4.00 22.80
C VAL A 92 1.15 2.51 23.11
N PRO A 93 0.22 1.65 22.67
CA PRO A 93 0.22 0.24 23.07
C PRO A 93 1.29 -0.61 22.38
N TRP A 94 1.79 -0.17 21.21
CA TRP A 94 2.78 -0.91 20.41
C TRP A 94 3.99 -0.06 20.07
N ILE A 95 5.17 -0.66 20.20
CA ILE A 95 6.45 -0.13 19.74
C ILE A 95 7.03 -1.00 18.62
N GLY A 96 7.47 -0.36 17.54
CA GLY A 96 8.22 -0.95 16.45
C GLY A 96 9.70 -0.63 16.60
N LEU A 97 10.46 -1.54 17.21
CA LEU A 97 11.92 -1.43 17.33
C LEU A 97 12.59 -1.83 16.01
N PHE A 98 13.66 -1.14 15.61
CA PHE A 98 14.43 -1.53 14.42
C PHE A 98 15.93 -1.29 14.56
N ILE A 99 16.73 -2.20 13.97
CA ILE A 99 18.17 -2.01 13.79
C ILE A 99 18.64 -2.78 12.56
N GLY A 100 19.67 -2.25 11.87
CA GLY A 100 20.21 -2.86 10.66
C GLY A 100 21.13 -4.03 10.98
N THR A 101 20.84 -5.19 10.38
CA THR A 101 21.45 -6.47 10.75
C THR A 101 22.48 -6.97 9.74
N SER A 102 22.54 -6.38 8.55
CA SER A 102 23.51 -6.79 7.54
C SER A 102 24.93 -6.38 7.92
N ASN A 103 25.93 -7.11 7.43
CA ASN A 103 27.33 -6.78 7.69
C ASN A 103 27.69 -5.36 7.23
N LEU A 104 27.04 -4.86 6.17
CA LEU A 104 27.20 -3.49 5.70
C LEU A 104 26.68 -2.48 6.71
N CYS A 105 25.49 -2.70 7.27
CA CYS A 105 24.94 -1.86 8.34
C CYS A 105 25.82 -1.88 9.59
N LEU A 106 26.25 -3.06 10.04
CA LEU A 106 27.10 -3.19 11.23
C LEU A 106 28.44 -2.47 11.08
N LYS A 107 29.07 -2.55 9.90
CA LYS A 107 30.34 -1.90 9.62
C LYS A 107 30.18 -0.39 9.42
N ASN A 108 29.24 0.05 8.59
CA ASN A 108 29.19 1.43 8.10
C ASN A 108 28.26 2.34 8.92
N LYS A 109 27.16 1.81 9.45
CA LYS A 109 26.14 2.61 10.16
C LYS A 109 26.35 2.60 11.66
N TYR A 110 26.64 1.43 12.24
CA TYR A 110 26.65 1.26 13.70
C TYR A 110 28.05 1.08 14.30
N GLN A 111 29.04 0.61 13.52
CA GLN A 111 30.40 0.32 13.98
C GLN A 111 30.40 -0.62 15.21
N ILE A 112 29.58 -1.67 15.17
CA ILE A 112 29.47 -2.69 16.23
C ILE A 112 29.64 -4.11 15.65
N ASN A 113 30.03 -5.05 16.50
CA ASN A 113 30.10 -6.47 16.15
C ASN A 113 28.78 -7.21 16.44
N LYS A 114 28.67 -8.45 15.95
CA LYS A 114 27.46 -9.28 16.12
C LYS A 114 27.08 -9.54 17.58
N PRO A 115 27.98 -9.93 18.50
CA PRO A 115 27.61 -10.12 19.90
C PRO A 115 27.03 -8.87 20.55
N LYS A 116 27.63 -7.70 20.29
CA LYS A 116 27.13 -6.41 20.81
C LYS A 116 25.77 -6.04 20.22
N LEU A 117 25.51 -6.37 18.95
CA LEU A 117 24.20 -6.19 18.33
C LEU A 117 23.13 -7.04 19.03
N LEU A 118 23.39 -8.33 19.20
CA LEU A 118 22.46 -9.28 19.83
C LEU A 118 22.10 -8.84 21.25
N ASP A 119 23.10 -8.52 22.05
CA ASP A 119 22.93 -8.02 23.41
C ASP A 119 22.13 -6.70 23.46
N LEU A 120 22.32 -5.78 22.50
CA LEU A 120 21.52 -4.57 22.39
C LEU A 120 20.04 -4.87 22.07
N ILE A 121 19.79 -5.81 21.15
CA ILE A 121 18.44 -6.24 20.75
C ILE A 121 17.72 -6.84 21.97
N GLU A 122 18.33 -7.83 22.61
CA GLU A 122 17.75 -8.54 23.75
C GLU A 122 17.40 -7.57 24.89
N ARG A 123 18.38 -6.75 25.32
CA ARG A 123 18.17 -5.79 26.41
C ARG A 123 17.05 -4.80 26.10
N LYS A 124 16.96 -4.35 24.85
CA LYS A 124 15.96 -3.34 24.47
C LYS A 124 14.56 -3.93 24.38
N ILE A 125 14.40 -5.13 23.83
CA ILE A 125 13.11 -5.83 23.79
C ILE A 125 12.62 -6.08 25.22
N LYS A 126 13.45 -6.70 26.08
CA LYS A 126 13.11 -6.95 27.49
C LYS A 126 12.69 -5.68 28.21
N TYR A 127 13.45 -4.60 28.07
CA TYR A 127 13.10 -3.31 28.65
C TYR A 127 11.71 -2.79 28.21
N CYS A 128 11.34 -2.94 26.94
CA CYS A 128 10.03 -2.52 26.46
C CYS A 128 8.91 -3.42 27.01
N LYS A 129 9.14 -4.73 27.10
CA LYS A 129 8.19 -5.69 27.67
C LYS A 129 7.98 -5.46 29.17
N ASP A 130 9.03 -5.18 29.93
CA ASP A 130 8.95 -4.82 31.37
C ASP A 130 8.14 -3.55 31.61
N LYS A 131 8.01 -2.69 30.60
CA LYS A 131 7.19 -1.47 30.61
C LYS A 131 5.78 -1.67 30.09
N GLY A 132 5.38 -2.91 29.79
CA GLY A 132 4.03 -3.25 29.35
C GLY A 132 3.74 -3.01 27.86
N LEU A 133 4.75 -2.68 27.05
CA LEU A 133 4.55 -2.47 25.62
C LEU A 133 4.41 -3.80 24.86
N ASN A 134 3.61 -3.78 23.80
CA ASN A 134 3.70 -4.79 22.75
C ASN A 134 4.83 -4.42 21.78
N VAL A 135 5.66 -5.38 21.39
CA VAL A 135 6.90 -5.15 20.65
C VAL A 135 6.87 -5.86 19.30
N ARG A 136 6.99 -5.08 18.22
CA ARG A 136 7.47 -5.58 16.93
C ARG A 136 8.97 -5.31 16.85
N PHE A 137 9.78 -6.32 16.59
CA PHE A 137 11.20 -6.14 16.27
C PHE A 137 11.43 -6.28 14.76
N THR A 138 12.02 -5.26 14.14
CA THR A 138 12.35 -5.19 12.72
C THR A 138 13.85 -5.36 12.51
N ALA A 139 14.23 -6.41 11.79
CA ALA A 139 15.58 -6.60 11.29
C ALA A 139 15.74 -5.82 9.97
N GLU A 140 16.25 -4.59 10.05
CA GLU A 140 16.54 -3.76 8.87
C GLU A 140 17.62 -4.44 8.01
N ASP A 141 17.43 -4.42 6.69
CA ASP A 141 18.32 -5.03 5.71
C ASP A 141 18.44 -6.56 5.84
N SER A 142 17.33 -7.21 6.20
CA SER A 142 17.21 -8.66 6.32
C SER A 142 17.54 -9.38 5.01
N SER A 143 17.18 -8.79 3.85
CA SER A 143 17.43 -9.39 2.54
C SER A 143 18.92 -9.54 2.18
N ARG A 144 19.81 -8.80 2.86
CA ARG A 144 21.27 -8.90 2.72
C ARG A 144 21.96 -9.42 3.98
N THR A 145 21.20 -9.83 4.99
CA THR A 145 21.72 -10.47 6.19
C THR A 145 21.92 -11.96 5.92
N SER A 146 23.08 -12.51 6.31
CA SER A 146 23.35 -13.95 6.16
C SER A 146 22.27 -14.76 6.87
N ILE A 147 21.73 -15.80 6.22
CA ILE A 147 20.63 -16.62 6.76
C ILE A 147 20.91 -17.07 8.20
N LYS A 148 22.09 -17.66 8.47
CA LYS A 148 22.47 -18.12 9.82
C LYS A 148 22.30 -17.01 10.89
N PHE A 149 22.77 -15.80 10.58
CA PHE A 149 22.68 -14.69 11.52
C PHE A 149 21.27 -14.11 11.62
N LEU A 150 20.50 -14.11 10.53
CA LEU A 150 19.10 -13.71 10.56
C LEU A 150 18.27 -14.64 11.48
N MET A 151 18.49 -15.95 11.40
CA MET A 151 17.84 -16.93 12.29
C MET A 151 18.22 -16.72 13.76
N GLU A 152 19.50 -16.46 14.03
CA GLU A 152 19.99 -16.14 15.39
C GLU A 152 19.31 -14.89 15.96
N ILE A 153 19.22 -13.81 15.18
CA ILE A 153 18.53 -12.57 15.56
C ILE A 153 17.02 -12.82 15.79
N ALA A 154 16.40 -13.59 14.90
CA ALA A 154 14.97 -13.86 14.95
C ALA A 154 14.57 -14.67 16.20
N ASN A 155 15.34 -15.72 16.53
CA ASN A 155 15.16 -16.48 17.76
C ASN A 155 15.40 -15.63 19.00
N LEU A 156 16.50 -14.87 19.03
CA LEU A 156 16.78 -13.99 20.16
C LEU A 156 15.64 -12.97 20.39
N ALA A 157 15.08 -12.41 19.32
CA ALA A 157 13.96 -11.48 19.44
C ALA A 157 12.72 -12.16 20.05
N GLN A 158 12.38 -13.38 19.64
CA GLN A 158 11.25 -14.11 20.22
C GLN A 158 11.50 -14.49 21.68
N GLU A 159 12.70 -14.98 22.02
CA GLU A 159 13.10 -15.36 23.37
C GLU A 159 13.16 -14.17 24.32
N ALA A 160 13.53 -12.99 23.82
CA ALA A 160 13.48 -11.74 24.56
C ALA A 160 12.04 -11.22 24.79
N GLY A 161 11.05 -11.84 24.15
CA GLY A 161 9.62 -11.54 24.35
C GLY A 161 9.02 -10.62 23.30
N ALA A 162 9.63 -10.45 22.12
CA ALA A 162 8.98 -9.72 21.03
C ALA A 162 7.67 -10.41 20.62
N ASP A 163 6.60 -9.64 20.47
CA ASP A 163 5.30 -10.17 20.06
C ASP A 163 5.27 -10.46 18.56
N ARG A 164 6.13 -9.79 17.77
CA ARG A 164 6.19 -9.90 16.31
C ARG A 164 7.60 -9.68 15.79
N PHE A 165 7.96 -10.41 14.73
CA PHE A 165 9.23 -10.23 14.01
C PHE A 165 8.96 -9.66 12.62
N SER A 166 9.72 -8.65 12.20
CA SER A 166 9.57 -7.99 10.89
C SER A 166 10.83 -8.16 10.06
N PHE A 167 10.64 -8.79 8.90
CA PHE A 167 11.66 -8.93 7.87
C PHE A 167 11.58 -7.73 6.92
N ALA A 168 12.68 -6.99 6.78
CA ALA A 168 12.76 -5.86 5.87
C ALA A 168 13.68 -6.13 4.67
N ASP A 169 13.11 -6.11 3.46
CA ASP A 169 13.85 -5.95 2.20
C ASP A 169 14.08 -4.47 1.92
N THR A 170 14.98 -3.88 2.72
CA THR A 170 15.23 -2.43 2.79
C THR A 170 15.63 -1.81 1.46
N VAL A 171 16.25 -2.58 0.57
CA VAL A 171 16.74 -2.12 -0.75
C VAL A 171 15.99 -2.76 -1.93
N GLY A 172 14.86 -3.44 -1.66
CA GLY A 172 13.96 -3.95 -2.69
C GLY A 172 14.56 -5.00 -3.62
N ILE A 173 15.57 -5.77 -3.18
CA ILE A 173 16.35 -6.67 -4.04
C ILE A 173 15.76 -8.07 -4.16
N LEU A 174 14.75 -8.41 -3.35
CA LEU A 174 14.23 -9.76 -3.36
C LEU A 174 13.43 -10.04 -4.63
N THR A 175 13.49 -11.30 -5.07
CA THR A 175 12.55 -11.87 -6.03
C THR A 175 11.49 -12.67 -5.27
N PRO A 176 10.29 -12.86 -5.85
CA PRO A 176 9.23 -13.62 -5.18
C PRO A 176 9.67 -15.01 -4.75
N LYS A 177 10.49 -15.70 -5.57
CA LYS A 177 11.07 -17.00 -5.21
C LYS A 177 11.95 -16.90 -3.97
N LYS A 178 12.86 -15.92 -3.93
CA LYS A 178 13.76 -15.76 -2.77
C LYS A 178 13.00 -15.35 -1.51
N THR A 179 11.97 -14.52 -1.65
CA THR A 179 11.06 -14.17 -0.55
C THR A 179 10.39 -15.42 0.02
N LYS A 180 9.87 -16.32 -0.82
CA LYS A 180 9.28 -17.58 -0.35
C LYS A 180 10.26 -18.42 0.45
N GLU A 181 11.48 -18.59 -0.05
CA GLU A 181 12.53 -19.36 0.62
C GLU A 181 12.81 -18.80 2.03
N LEU A 182 13.08 -17.50 2.13
CA LEU A 182 13.47 -16.86 3.40
C LEU A 182 12.31 -16.83 4.42
N ILE A 183 11.10 -16.52 3.97
CA ILE A 183 9.94 -16.44 4.87
C ILE A 183 9.50 -17.84 5.33
N THR A 184 9.63 -18.87 4.50
CA THR A 184 9.36 -20.26 4.92
C THR A 184 10.34 -20.71 6.01
N LEU A 185 11.64 -20.38 5.87
CA LEU A 185 12.63 -20.66 6.91
C LEU A 185 12.27 -19.97 8.24
N LEU A 186 11.96 -18.68 8.19
CA LEU A 186 11.53 -17.95 9.39
C LEU A 186 10.24 -18.52 9.98
N LYS A 187 9.28 -18.91 9.14
CA LYS A 187 8.00 -19.43 9.63
C LYS A 187 8.14 -20.80 10.31
N ASN A 188 9.09 -21.62 9.86
CA ASN A 188 9.38 -22.91 10.48
C ASN A 188 10.09 -22.76 11.84
N GLU A 189 10.78 -21.64 12.05
CA GLU A 189 11.51 -21.37 13.30
C GLU A 189 10.69 -20.60 14.33
N LEU A 190 9.95 -19.58 13.88
CA LEU A 190 9.28 -18.63 14.76
C LEU A 190 7.85 -19.05 15.10
N SER A 191 7.54 -18.99 16.39
CA SER A 191 6.16 -19.14 16.88
C SER A 191 5.37 -17.82 16.83
N ILE A 192 6.07 -16.69 16.80
CA ILE A 192 5.46 -15.35 16.73
C ILE A 192 5.12 -14.93 15.28
N PRO A 193 4.11 -14.06 15.06
CA PRO A 193 3.76 -13.56 13.73
C PRO A 193 4.90 -12.85 13.02
N ILE A 194 5.04 -13.13 11.72
CA ILE A 194 6.02 -12.50 10.84
C ILE A 194 5.37 -11.36 10.05
N HIS A 195 5.99 -10.19 10.12
CA HIS A 195 5.73 -9.02 9.29
C HIS A 195 6.67 -9.02 8.08
N ILE A 196 6.16 -8.60 6.93
CA ILE A 196 6.96 -8.37 5.72
C ILE A 196 6.95 -6.89 5.33
N HIS A 197 8.14 -6.32 5.15
CA HIS A 197 8.36 -4.97 4.70
C HIS A 197 9.22 -5.00 3.43
N CYS A 198 8.68 -4.61 2.27
CA CYS A 198 9.36 -4.73 0.98
C CYS A 198 9.46 -3.38 0.26
N HIS A 199 10.67 -2.91 -0.03
CA HIS A 199 10.81 -1.78 -0.95
C HIS A 199 10.65 -2.20 -2.42
N ASN A 200 10.36 -1.21 -3.27
CA ASN A 200 9.95 -1.41 -4.65
C ASN A 200 11.00 -1.01 -5.70
N ASP A 201 12.29 -0.98 -5.33
CA ASP A 201 13.39 -0.54 -6.20
C ASP A 201 13.41 -1.25 -7.58
N PHE A 202 13.01 -2.53 -7.64
CA PHE A 202 12.92 -3.32 -8.88
C PHE A 202 11.48 -3.58 -9.35
N GLY A 203 10.48 -2.89 -8.80
CA GLY A 203 9.07 -3.10 -9.15
C GLY A 203 8.47 -4.41 -8.63
N LEU A 204 9.10 -5.04 -7.63
CA LEU A 204 8.72 -6.36 -7.12
C LEU A 204 8.05 -6.33 -5.75
N ALA A 205 7.80 -5.16 -5.14
CA ALA A 205 7.31 -5.07 -3.76
C ALA A 205 5.96 -5.77 -3.55
N THR A 206 4.95 -5.50 -4.39
CA THR A 206 3.63 -6.15 -4.32
C THR A 206 3.74 -7.68 -4.51
N ALA A 207 4.58 -8.13 -5.43
CA ALA A 207 4.78 -9.56 -5.69
C ALA A 207 5.51 -10.26 -4.53
N ASN A 208 6.51 -9.59 -3.93
CA ASN A 208 7.24 -10.09 -2.77
C ASN A 208 6.34 -10.15 -1.53
N ALA A 209 5.55 -9.11 -1.27
CA ALA A 209 4.58 -9.11 -0.18
C ALA A 209 3.60 -10.29 -0.30
N LEU A 210 3.07 -10.54 -1.50
CA LEU A 210 2.19 -11.68 -1.73
C LEU A 210 2.90 -13.02 -1.53
N ALA A 211 4.12 -13.14 -2.04
CA ALA A 211 4.95 -14.33 -1.88
C ALA A 211 5.25 -14.63 -0.40
N ALA A 212 5.52 -13.60 0.41
CA ALA A 212 5.73 -13.73 1.84
C ALA A 212 4.46 -14.23 2.56
N ILE A 213 3.29 -13.68 2.24
CA ILE A 213 2.00 -14.11 2.83
C ILE A 213 1.70 -15.57 2.46
N GLU A 214 1.94 -15.96 1.21
CA GLU A 214 1.80 -17.35 0.77
C GLU A 214 2.72 -18.30 1.55
N SER A 215 3.93 -17.84 1.90
CA SER A 215 4.92 -18.56 2.70
C SER A 215 4.74 -18.45 4.22
N GLY A 216 3.68 -17.78 4.70
CA GLY A 216 3.32 -17.77 6.11
C GLY A 216 3.62 -16.47 6.87
N ALA A 217 4.01 -15.39 6.19
CA ALA A 217 3.92 -14.06 6.78
C ALA A 217 2.46 -13.75 7.13
N GLN A 218 2.26 -13.10 8.28
CA GLN A 218 0.95 -12.85 8.88
C GLN A 218 0.59 -11.36 8.89
N CYS A 219 1.53 -10.48 8.54
CA CYS A 219 1.25 -9.07 8.33
C CYS A 219 2.12 -8.53 7.19
N VAL A 220 1.57 -7.60 6.41
CA VAL A 220 2.27 -6.89 5.35
C VAL A 220 2.26 -5.40 5.64
N ASP A 221 3.42 -4.77 5.48
CA ASP A 221 3.56 -3.32 5.54
C ASP A 221 3.19 -2.73 4.17
N THR A 222 2.30 -1.74 4.17
CA THR A 222 1.86 -1.00 2.97
C THR A 222 1.96 0.49 3.17
N THR A 223 1.86 1.22 2.07
CA THR A 223 1.61 2.67 2.08
C THR A 223 0.53 3.03 1.07
N VAL A 224 -0.19 4.11 1.32
CA VAL A 224 -1.10 4.70 0.35
C VAL A 224 -0.28 5.12 -0.87
N ASN A 225 -0.77 4.77 -2.06
CA ASN A 225 -0.15 5.09 -3.35
C ASN A 225 1.27 4.56 -3.55
N GLY A 226 1.77 3.69 -2.67
CA GLY A 226 3.15 3.18 -2.71
C GLY A 226 4.18 4.22 -2.30
N LEU A 227 3.81 5.20 -1.47
CA LEU A 227 4.75 6.15 -0.88
C LEU A 227 5.86 5.45 -0.07
N GLY A 228 7.01 6.10 0.05
CA GLY A 228 8.15 5.63 0.84
C GLY A 228 9.48 6.12 0.29
N GLU A 229 10.57 5.72 0.94
CA GLU A 229 11.91 5.98 0.43
C GLU A 229 12.08 5.50 -1.02
N ARG A 230 12.71 6.33 -1.85
CA ARG A 230 13.05 6.03 -3.26
C ARG A 230 11.82 5.68 -4.10
N CYS A 231 11.60 4.39 -4.37
CA CYS A 231 10.48 3.85 -5.14
C CYS A 231 9.32 3.35 -4.25
N GLY A 232 9.44 3.55 -2.93
CA GLY A 232 8.42 3.27 -1.94
C GLY A 232 8.12 1.78 -1.74
N LEU A 233 6.87 1.51 -1.32
CA LEU A 233 6.40 0.25 -0.75
C LEU A 233 5.26 -0.39 -1.58
N PRO A 234 4.76 -1.60 -1.22
CA PRO A 234 3.56 -2.15 -1.83
C PRO A 234 2.36 -1.22 -1.57
N PRO A 235 1.62 -0.79 -2.61
CA PRO A 235 0.47 0.08 -2.41
C PRO A 235 -0.67 -0.61 -1.66
N LEU A 236 -1.24 0.07 -0.65
CA LEU A 236 -2.35 -0.43 0.18
C LEU A 236 -3.53 -0.93 -0.68
N ALA A 237 -3.92 -0.15 -1.69
CA ALA A 237 -5.06 -0.49 -2.53
C ALA A 237 -4.87 -1.79 -3.33
N GLU A 238 -3.65 -2.06 -3.79
CA GLU A 238 -3.31 -3.30 -4.49
C GLU A 238 -3.36 -4.49 -3.54
N ILE A 239 -2.67 -4.39 -2.40
CA ILE A 239 -2.58 -5.47 -1.41
C ILE A 239 -3.96 -5.81 -0.85
N ALA A 240 -4.73 -4.82 -0.36
CA ALA A 240 -6.06 -5.05 0.18
C ALA A 240 -6.99 -5.70 -0.86
N THR A 241 -6.92 -5.26 -2.12
CA THR A 241 -7.72 -5.85 -3.20
C THR A 241 -7.32 -7.29 -3.50
N ILE A 242 -6.02 -7.56 -3.64
CA ILE A 242 -5.49 -8.91 -3.92
C ILE A 242 -5.92 -9.86 -2.81
N LEU A 243 -5.74 -9.47 -1.55
CA LEU A 243 -6.05 -10.33 -0.41
C LEU A 243 -7.56 -10.58 -0.27
N THR A 244 -8.39 -9.56 -0.52
CA THR A 244 -9.85 -9.69 -0.45
C THR A 244 -10.41 -10.49 -1.62
N ILE A 245 -10.03 -10.15 -2.86
CA ILE A 245 -10.70 -10.65 -4.07
C ILE A 245 -10.00 -11.89 -4.63
N LEU A 246 -8.67 -11.84 -4.79
CA LEU A 246 -7.93 -12.94 -5.39
C LEU A 246 -7.60 -14.01 -4.37
N LYS A 247 -7.31 -13.64 -3.11
CA LYS A 247 -7.01 -14.60 -2.03
C LYS A 247 -8.22 -15.02 -1.22
N ASN A 248 -9.36 -14.32 -1.37
CA ASN A 248 -10.62 -14.63 -0.72
C ASN A 248 -10.46 -14.77 0.81
N ILE A 249 -9.64 -13.89 1.41
CA ILE A 249 -9.49 -13.84 2.87
C ILE A 249 -10.73 -13.15 3.42
N LYS A 250 -11.56 -13.90 4.15
CA LYS A 250 -12.88 -13.45 4.64
C LYS A 250 -12.88 -12.91 6.07
N ASN A 251 -11.84 -13.18 6.84
CA ASN A 251 -11.79 -12.89 8.28
C ASN A 251 -11.19 -11.52 8.62
N ASN A 252 -11.26 -10.55 7.71
CA ASN A 252 -10.78 -9.18 7.89
C ASN A 252 -11.90 -8.18 7.61
N ASN A 253 -11.72 -6.94 8.09
CA ASN A 253 -12.68 -5.85 7.93
C ASN A 253 -12.27 -4.86 6.82
N TRP A 254 -11.44 -5.29 5.86
CA TRP A 254 -10.90 -4.37 4.85
C TRP A 254 -12.00 -3.85 3.93
N THR A 255 -12.14 -2.53 3.92
CA THR A 255 -13.25 -1.83 3.29
C THR A 255 -12.78 -1.11 2.03
N LEU A 256 -12.84 -1.84 0.91
CA LEU A 256 -12.29 -1.40 -0.39
C LEU A 256 -12.92 -0.11 -0.96
N LYS A 257 -14.14 0.25 -0.52
CA LYS A 257 -14.86 1.46 -0.98
C LYS A 257 -14.19 2.78 -0.61
N PHE A 258 -13.28 2.79 0.38
CA PHE A 258 -12.60 4.01 0.83
C PHE A 258 -11.23 4.22 0.16
N LEU A 259 -10.69 3.21 -0.52
CA LEU A 259 -9.34 3.26 -1.10
C LEU A 259 -9.13 4.42 -2.09
N LYS A 260 -10.12 4.70 -2.95
CA LYS A 260 -10.02 5.83 -3.90
C LYS A 260 -10.05 7.18 -3.18
N LYS A 261 -10.94 7.35 -2.19
CA LYS A 261 -11.03 8.60 -1.40
C LYS A 261 -9.70 8.89 -0.68
N LEU A 262 -9.09 7.87 -0.08
CA LEU A 262 -7.80 7.99 0.58
C LEU A 262 -6.66 8.30 -0.42
N SER A 263 -6.60 7.57 -1.54
CA SER A 263 -5.64 7.84 -2.62
C SER A 263 -5.74 9.28 -3.14
N ASP A 264 -6.96 9.78 -3.38
CA ASP A 264 -7.20 11.13 -3.90
C ASP A 264 -6.77 12.20 -2.89
N TYR A 265 -7.03 11.96 -1.60
CA TYR A 265 -6.60 12.89 -0.56
C TYR A 265 -5.07 12.97 -0.46
N ILE A 266 -4.36 11.84 -0.58
CA ILE A 266 -2.89 11.84 -0.62
C ILE A 266 -2.37 12.57 -1.86
N ASP A 267 -2.93 12.29 -3.04
CA ASP A 267 -2.50 12.98 -4.27
C ASP A 267 -2.74 14.51 -4.16
N GLU A 268 -3.84 14.95 -3.53
CA GLU A 268 -4.16 16.37 -3.30
C GLU A 268 -3.12 17.08 -2.42
N ILE A 269 -2.65 16.43 -1.34
CA ILE A 269 -1.78 17.08 -0.34
C ILE A 269 -0.28 16.92 -0.61
N THR A 270 0.11 16.03 -1.53
CA THR A 270 1.54 15.75 -1.80
C THR A 270 2.05 16.34 -3.12
N ASP A 271 1.15 16.84 -3.99
CA ASP A 271 1.45 17.26 -5.38
C ASP A 271 2.20 16.19 -6.20
N LEU A 272 2.20 14.94 -5.72
CA LEU A 272 2.72 13.80 -6.45
C LEU A 272 1.69 13.48 -7.53
N LYS A 273 2.02 13.89 -8.77
CA LYS A 273 1.14 13.76 -9.94
C LYS A 273 0.36 12.44 -9.90
N ASN A 274 -0.96 12.58 -9.87
CA ASN A 274 -1.88 11.45 -9.89
C ASN A 274 -1.60 10.57 -11.11
N ASN A 275 -1.20 9.31 -10.86
CA ASN A 275 -0.90 8.37 -11.93
C ASN A 275 -2.20 7.73 -12.42
N ASN A 276 -2.71 8.21 -13.56
CA ASN A 276 -3.91 7.68 -14.20
C ASN A 276 -3.88 6.15 -14.39
N LEU A 277 -2.69 5.57 -14.52
CA LEU A 277 -2.47 4.14 -14.75
C LEU A 277 -2.25 3.34 -13.45
N ARG A 278 -2.31 3.98 -12.27
CA ARG A 278 -2.17 3.30 -10.98
C ARG A 278 -3.25 2.22 -10.85
N PRO A 279 -2.89 0.97 -10.49
CA PRO A 279 -3.87 -0.08 -10.27
C PRO A 279 -4.90 0.32 -9.21
N ILE A 280 -6.14 -0.12 -9.40
CA ILE A 280 -7.28 0.07 -8.48
C ILE A 280 -7.76 1.51 -8.29
N THR A 281 -6.90 2.48 -7.98
CA THR A 281 -7.27 3.87 -7.65
C THR A 281 -7.00 4.87 -8.79
N GLY A 282 -6.16 4.52 -9.76
CA GLY A 282 -5.90 5.36 -10.93
C GLY A 282 -7.14 5.58 -11.79
N ASP A 283 -7.23 6.73 -12.44
CA ASP A 283 -8.40 7.14 -13.21
C ASP A 283 -8.75 6.21 -14.38
N HIS A 284 -7.76 5.50 -14.92
CA HIS A 284 -7.95 4.56 -16.01
C HIS A 284 -8.15 3.09 -15.57
N ALA A 285 -8.07 2.77 -14.27
CA ALA A 285 -8.18 1.40 -13.78
C ALA A 285 -9.48 0.67 -14.19
N PHE A 286 -10.56 1.41 -14.45
CA PHE A 286 -11.85 0.89 -14.93
C PHE A 286 -12.34 1.63 -16.18
N THR A 287 -11.41 2.09 -17.02
CA THR A 287 -11.71 2.84 -18.25
C THR A 287 -11.47 1.96 -19.48
N HIS A 288 -12.46 1.90 -20.37
CA HIS A 288 -12.40 1.11 -21.60
C HIS A 288 -12.44 2.01 -22.83
N LYS A 289 -11.61 1.68 -23.83
CA LYS A 289 -11.42 2.51 -25.02
C LYS A 289 -11.66 1.75 -26.33
N ALA A 290 -11.03 0.58 -26.51
CA ALA A 290 -11.14 -0.17 -27.75
C ALA A 290 -12.59 -0.61 -28.04
N GLY A 291 -13.07 -0.42 -29.28
CA GLY A 291 -14.47 -0.71 -29.62
C GLY A 291 -14.91 -2.16 -29.40
N LEU A 292 -14.00 -3.12 -29.62
CA LEU A 292 -14.25 -4.54 -29.31
C LEU A 292 -14.41 -4.77 -27.80
N HIS A 293 -13.62 -4.08 -26.97
CA HIS A 293 -13.73 -4.18 -25.52
C HIS A 293 -15.08 -3.62 -25.06
N VAL A 294 -15.45 -2.44 -25.55
CA VAL A 294 -16.73 -1.79 -25.21
C VAL A 294 -17.92 -2.66 -25.61
N LYS A 295 -17.90 -3.28 -26.80
CA LYS A 295 -18.95 -4.22 -27.22
C LYS A 295 -19.11 -5.39 -26.25
N SER A 296 -18.00 -5.95 -25.75
CA SER A 296 -18.05 -7.09 -24.83
C SER A 296 -18.49 -6.69 -23.42
N ILE A 297 -17.95 -5.59 -22.86
CA ILE A 297 -18.33 -5.16 -21.50
C ILE A 297 -19.78 -4.70 -21.38
N LEU A 298 -20.38 -4.19 -22.47
CA LEU A 298 -21.80 -3.83 -22.49
C LEU A 298 -22.71 -5.06 -22.42
N LYS A 299 -22.25 -6.20 -22.95
CA LYS A 299 -22.96 -7.49 -22.83
C LYS A 299 -22.70 -8.15 -21.48
N ASN A 300 -21.42 -8.26 -21.11
CA ASN A 300 -20.99 -8.83 -19.84
C ASN A 300 -19.70 -8.13 -19.38
N PRO A 301 -19.77 -7.28 -18.34
CA PRO A 301 -18.59 -6.57 -17.84
C PRO A 301 -17.43 -7.47 -17.44
N ARG A 302 -17.69 -8.71 -16.97
CA ARG A 302 -16.65 -9.66 -16.55
C ARG A 302 -15.71 -10.09 -17.68
N SER A 303 -16.07 -9.83 -18.95
CA SER A 303 -15.19 -10.09 -20.09
C SER A 303 -13.88 -9.31 -20.05
N TYR A 304 -13.87 -8.11 -19.46
CA TYR A 304 -12.66 -7.27 -19.35
C TYR A 304 -12.51 -6.58 -17.99
N GLU A 305 -13.42 -6.83 -17.04
CA GLU A 305 -13.32 -6.34 -15.67
C GLU A 305 -13.03 -7.52 -14.73
N PRO A 306 -11.78 -7.68 -14.24
CA PRO A 306 -11.46 -8.74 -13.29
C PRO A 306 -12.23 -8.57 -11.96
N VAL A 307 -12.67 -7.34 -11.68
CA VAL A 307 -13.44 -6.98 -10.50
C VAL A 307 -14.37 -5.80 -10.82
N SER A 308 -15.57 -5.78 -10.24
CA SER A 308 -16.52 -4.68 -10.48
C SER A 308 -16.04 -3.38 -9.83
N PRO A 309 -16.05 -2.24 -10.55
CA PRO A 309 -15.65 -0.95 -9.96
C PRO A 309 -16.52 -0.53 -8.76
N LYS A 310 -17.75 -1.07 -8.65
CA LYS A 310 -18.70 -0.74 -7.58
C LYS A 310 -18.15 -1.04 -6.19
N ILE A 311 -17.33 -2.09 -6.03
CA ILE A 311 -16.78 -2.46 -4.72
C ILE A 311 -15.80 -1.41 -4.17
N PHE A 312 -15.23 -0.59 -5.06
CA PHE A 312 -14.35 0.53 -4.74
C PHE A 312 -15.10 1.86 -4.66
N ASN A 313 -16.44 1.84 -4.68
CA ASN A 313 -17.29 3.03 -4.89
C ASN A 313 -16.93 3.82 -6.16
N ARG A 314 -16.55 3.10 -7.23
CA ARG A 314 -16.21 3.67 -8.53
C ARG A 314 -17.21 3.25 -9.59
N LYS A 315 -17.16 3.95 -10.72
CA LYS A 315 -17.94 3.64 -11.93
C LYS A 315 -16.98 3.36 -13.08
N ARG A 316 -17.39 2.43 -13.94
CA ARG A 316 -16.76 2.21 -15.23
C ARG A 316 -16.84 3.48 -16.07
N LYS A 317 -15.78 3.78 -16.81
CA LYS A 317 -15.77 4.84 -17.83
C LYS A 317 -15.54 4.21 -19.20
N VAL A 318 -16.17 4.80 -20.22
CA VAL A 318 -15.85 4.53 -21.62
C VAL A 318 -15.28 5.82 -22.19
N ILE A 319 -14.23 5.75 -23.00
CA ILE A 319 -13.67 6.91 -23.70
C ILE A 319 -13.99 6.80 -25.19
N VAL A 320 -14.16 7.98 -25.82
CA VAL A 320 -14.27 8.11 -27.26
C VAL A 320 -13.01 8.77 -27.82
N ASP A 321 -12.44 8.15 -28.84
CA ASP A 321 -11.28 8.61 -29.61
C ASP A 321 -11.20 7.89 -30.97
N LYS A 322 -10.09 8.06 -31.72
CA LYS A 322 -9.93 7.44 -33.04
C LYS A 322 -10.01 5.90 -33.04
N TYR A 323 -9.72 5.24 -31.92
CA TYR A 323 -9.84 3.78 -31.77
C TYR A 323 -11.25 3.32 -31.38
N SER A 324 -12.17 4.26 -31.18
CA SER A 324 -13.54 3.96 -30.83
C SER A 324 -14.32 3.37 -31.99
N GLY A 325 -15.26 2.50 -31.64
CA GLY A 325 -16.27 1.98 -32.55
C GLY A 325 -17.61 2.70 -32.39
N LYS A 326 -18.58 2.31 -33.22
CA LYS A 326 -19.96 2.82 -33.16
C LYS A 326 -20.57 2.66 -31.77
N GLN A 327 -20.31 1.53 -31.10
CA GLN A 327 -20.85 1.21 -29.78
C GLN A 327 -20.33 2.13 -28.68
N ASN A 328 -19.09 2.62 -28.77
CA ASN A 328 -18.58 3.62 -27.82
C ASN A 328 -19.39 4.90 -27.92
N LEU A 329 -19.64 5.34 -29.16
CA LEU A 329 -20.33 6.58 -29.44
C LEU A 329 -21.81 6.46 -29.07
N GLU A 330 -22.47 5.36 -29.43
CA GLU A 330 -23.82 5.03 -28.97
C GLU A 330 -23.91 5.04 -27.44
N TYR A 331 -22.98 4.40 -26.74
CA TYR A 331 -22.95 4.41 -25.28
C TYR A 331 -22.82 5.83 -24.69
N GLN A 332 -21.97 6.68 -25.27
CA GLN A 332 -21.84 8.07 -24.83
C GLN A 332 -23.09 8.90 -25.12
N LEU A 333 -23.64 8.77 -26.31
CA LEU A 333 -24.84 9.50 -26.72
C LEU A 333 -26.05 9.11 -25.85
N ASP A 334 -26.22 7.82 -25.56
CA ASP A 334 -27.29 7.32 -24.70
C ASP A 334 -27.15 7.84 -23.27
N ARG A 335 -25.92 7.90 -22.74
CA ARG A 335 -25.62 8.53 -21.44
C ARG A 335 -25.98 10.02 -21.41
N LEU A 336 -25.77 10.72 -22.53
CA LEU A 336 -26.11 12.14 -22.70
C LEU A 336 -27.59 12.37 -23.03
N GLY A 337 -28.39 11.31 -23.21
CA GLY A 337 -29.80 11.41 -23.62
C GLY A 337 -30.00 11.85 -25.07
N ILE A 338 -29.01 11.65 -25.94
CA ILE A 338 -29.00 12.11 -27.33
C ILE A 338 -29.32 10.94 -28.27
N LYS A 339 -30.34 11.13 -29.11
CA LYS A 339 -30.70 10.17 -30.15
C LYS A 339 -30.28 10.68 -31.52
N LEU A 340 -29.41 9.93 -32.20
CA LEU A 340 -28.99 10.19 -33.58
C LEU A 340 -29.38 9.02 -34.50
N SER A 341 -29.59 9.32 -35.77
CA SER A 341 -29.78 8.27 -36.79
C SER A 341 -28.49 7.48 -37.02
N LYS A 342 -28.60 6.26 -37.53
CA LYS A 342 -27.42 5.42 -37.82
C LYS A 342 -26.42 6.10 -38.78
N SER A 343 -26.91 6.89 -39.74
CA SER A 343 -26.06 7.66 -40.66
C SER A 343 -25.27 8.72 -39.92
N LYS A 344 -25.92 9.57 -39.12
CA LYS A 344 -25.27 10.64 -38.36
C LYS A 344 -24.22 10.10 -37.37
N ILE A 345 -24.47 8.93 -36.78
CA ILE A 345 -23.48 8.27 -35.91
C ILE A 345 -22.24 7.85 -36.72
N ASN A 346 -22.40 7.35 -37.95
CA ASN A 346 -21.28 7.01 -38.81
C ASN A 346 -20.49 8.26 -39.23
N ASP A 347 -21.17 9.35 -39.59
CA ASP A 347 -20.53 10.61 -39.99
C ASP A 347 -19.74 11.22 -38.83
N LEU A 348 -20.33 11.21 -37.63
CA LEU A 348 -19.66 11.63 -36.40
C LEU A 348 -18.44 10.76 -36.10
N LEU A 349 -18.55 9.44 -36.28
CA LEU A 349 -17.42 8.53 -36.09
C LEU A 349 -16.28 8.80 -37.08
N LEU A 350 -16.58 9.11 -38.35
CA LEU A 350 -15.59 9.49 -39.35
C LEU A 350 -14.91 10.82 -38.99
N SER A 351 -15.69 11.82 -38.57
CA SER A 351 -15.18 13.13 -38.10
C SER A 351 -14.29 12.98 -36.86
N ILE A 352 -14.61 12.04 -35.98
CA ILE A 352 -13.77 11.72 -34.81
C ILE A 352 -12.44 11.09 -35.25
N LYS A 353 -12.50 10.13 -36.17
CA LYS A 353 -11.32 9.40 -36.66
C LYS A 353 -10.39 10.25 -37.52
N SER A 354 -10.90 11.29 -38.17
CA SER A 354 -10.10 12.22 -38.98
C SER A 354 -9.25 13.19 -38.16
N LYS A 355 -9.44 13.27 -36.83
CA LYS A 355 -8.64 14.13 -35.93
C LYS A 355 -7.74 13.29 -35.00
N PRO A 356 -6.63 12.73 -35.52
CA PRO A 356 -5.84 11.71 -34.81
C PRO A 356 -5.10 12.22 -33.57
N SER A 357 -4.97 13.55 -33.40
CA SER A 357 -4.34 14.21 -32.26
C SER A 357 -5.24 14.33 -31.03
N ILE A 358 -6.56 14.17 -31.19
CA ILE A 358 -7.51 14.24 -30.07
C ILE A 358 -7.58 12.86 -29.39
N THR A 359 -6.97 12.77 -28.21
CA THR A 359 -6.85 11.52 -27.43
C THR A 359 -8.03 11.26 -26.49
N ASN A 360 -8.86 12.28 -26.23
CA ASN A 360 -10.09 12.17 -25.47
C ASN A 360 -11.14 13.15 -26.02
N TRP A 361 -12.24 12.60 -26.52
CA TRP A 361 -13.40 13.36 -26.95
C TRP A 361 -14.34 13.54 -25.75
N THR A 362 -14.24 14.71 -25.13
CA THR A 362 -15.15 15.11 -24.05
C THR A 362 -16.58 15.25 -24.58
N ASP A 363 -17.54 15.18 -23.67
CA ASP A 363 -18.96 15.37 -23.99
C ASP A 363 -19.17 16.67 -24.77
N GLU A 364 -18.54 17.76 -24.36
CA GLU A 364 -18.56 19.05 -25.06
C GLU A 364 -18.03 18.97 -26.50
N LYS A 365 -16.91 18.27 -26.74
CA LYS A 365 -16.34 18.09 -28.09
C LYS A 365 -17.24 17.23 -28.97
N ILE A 366 -17.90 16.23 -28.38
CA ILE A 366 -18.87 15.40 -29.10
C ILE A 366 -20.06 16.27 -29.50
N LEU A 367 -20.63 17.02 -28.56
CA LEU A 367 -21.76 17.94 -28.79
C LEU A 367 -21.45 19.01 -29.84
N SER A 368 -20.29 19.64 -29.76
CA SER A 368 -19.87 20.66 -30.73
C SER A 368 -19.72 20.08 -32.13
N THR A 369 -19.27 18.83 -32.22
CA THR A 369 -19.05 18.16 -33.51
C THR A 369 -20.35 17.69 -34.13
N ILE A 370 -21.34 17.28 -33.33
CA ILE A 370 -22.70 16.99 -33.81
C ILE A 370 -23.29 18.22 -34.51
N LYS A 371 -23.18 19.41 -33.89
CA LYS A 371 -23.69 20.68 -34.46
C LYS A 371 -23.06 21.07 -35.80
N ASN A 372 -21.87 20.56 -36.11
CA ASN A 372 -21.16 20.84 -37.36
C ASN A 372 -21.42 19.79 -38.46
N ILE A 373 -22.17 18.73 -38.14
CA ILE A 373 -22.55 17.65 -39.06
C ILE A 373 -24.06 17.77 -39.43
N ASP A 374 -24.82 18.56 -38.68
CA ASP A 374 -26.12 19.11 -39.12
C ASP A 374 -25.89 20.21 -40.15
#